data_AF-A0A9D5CLF7-F1
#
_entry.id   AF-A0A9D5CLF7-F1
#
_cell.length_a   1.000
_cell.length_b   1.000
_cell.length_c   1.000
_cell.angle_alpha   90.00
_cell.angle_beta   90.00
_cell.angle_gamma   90.00
#
_symmetry.space_group_name_H-M   'P 1'
#
loop_
_entity.id
_entity.type
_entity.pdbx_description
1 polymer ?
#
loop_
_entity_poly.entity_id
_entity_poly.type
_entity_poly.pdbx_seq_one_letter_code
_entity_poly.pdbx_strand_id
1 'polypeptide(L)'
;MYDLPAEFHFGLLGWTPKGDGVWPDIKEEKIPDYPGGLNLQHSIEYWLTLDLLSSRFGDRRGPCIAVRVMDSREADVVFVPFFSSLSYNRHSKVTPPMKESTNKMLQNKLVQFLVSQEEWKRSGGRDHVVMAHHPNSMLDARMKLWPCVFILSDFGRYPPTIANVEKDIIAPYKHVVRTFENDSSAQPVAINCVAKKF
;
A
#
# COMPACT_ATOMS: atom_id res chain seq x y z
N MET A 1 7.60 8.52 0.08
CA MET A 1 7.00 7.30 0.69
C MET A 1 7.35 7.30 2.16
N TYR A 2 6.38 7.09 3.05
CA TYR A 2 6.67 7.08 4.50
C TYR A 2 7.43 5.85 4.95
N ASP A 3 8.37 6.04 5.87
CA ASP A 3 9.08 4.98 6.58
C ASP A 3 8.25 4.48 7.77
N LEU A 4 7.13 3.83 7.47
CA LEU A 4 6.26 3.23 8.49
C LEU A 4 6.98 2.08 9.22
N PRO A 5 6.70 1.86 10.53
CA PRO A 5 7.19 0.70 11.25
C PRO A 5 6.83 -0.63 10.56
N ALA A 6 7.65 -1.67 10.77
CA ALA A 6 7.47 -2.96 10.12
C ALA A 6 6.09 -3.62 10.36
N GLU A 7 5.44 -3.33 11.49
CA GLU A 7 4.08 -3.82 11.80
C GLU A 7 3.01 -3.40 10.76
N PHE A 8 3.29 -2.39 9.92
CA PHE A 8 2.41 -1.96 8.86
C PHE A 8 2.63 -2.67 7.52
N HIS A 9 3.74 -3.38 7.31
CA HIS A 9 4.08 -3.94 5.99
C HIS A 9 4.72 -5.33 6.07
N PHE A 10 6.01 -5.48 5.77
CA PHE A 10 6.74 -6.75 5.75
C PHE A 10 6.77 -7.45 7.12
N GLY A 11 6.59 -6.74 8.24
CA GLY A 11 6.37 -7.37 9.55
C GLY A 11 5.11 -8.22 9.60
N LEU A 12 4.07 -7.88 8.84
CA LEU A 12 2.89 -8.73 8.66
C LEU A 12 3.20 -10.01 7.90
N LEU A 13 4.33 -10.07 7.19
CA LEU A 13 4.85 -11.26 6.50
C LEU A 13 5.89 -12.03 7.34
N GLY A 14 6.12 -11.62 8.58
CA GLY A 14 7.10 -12.24 9.48
C GLY A 14 8.53 -11.77 9.26
N TRP A 15 8.75 -10.73 8.47
CA TRP A 15 10.06 -10.08 8.37
C TRP A 15 10.34 -9.24 9.62
N THR A 16 11.58 -9.27 10.08
CA THR A 16 12.04 -8.48 11.22
C THR A 16 13.11 -7.48 10.77
N PRO A 17 12.97 -6.19 11.13
CA PRO A 17 14.01 -5.19 10.93
C PRO A 17 15.40 -5.62 11.37
N LYS A 18 16.42 -5.26 10.58
CA LYS A 18 17.83 -5.37 10.95
C LYS A 18 18.35 -3.96 11.26
N GLY A 19 18.83 -3.74 12.48
CA GLY A 19 19.23 -2.42 12.95
C GLY A 19 18.06 -1.43 12.94
N ASP A 20 18.34 -0.17 12.58
CA ASP A 20 17.36 0.92 12.61
C ASP A 20 16.53 1.05 11.32
N GLY A 21 16.75 0.17 10.34
CA GLY A 21 16.06 0.20 9.06
C GLY A 21 14.63 -0.35 9.13
N VAL A 22 13.69 0.29 8.43
CA VAL A 22 12.30 -0.19 8.36
C VAL A 22 11.99 -1.01 7.10
N TRP A 23 12.94 -1.20 6.19
CA TRP A 23 12.75 -1.93 4.93
C TRP A 23 13.69 -3.12 4.83
N PRO A 24 13.26 -4.22 4.17
CA PRO A 24 14.19 -5.28 3.80
C PRO A 24 15.20 -4.77 2.77
N ASP A 25 16.41 -5.33 2.80
CA ASP A 25 17.37 -5.07 1.74
C ASP A 25 17.03 -5.89 0.50
N ILE A 26 16.40 -5.27 -0.49
CA ILE A 26 15.94 -5.98 -1.68
C ILE A 26 17.06 -6.48 -2.61
N LYS A 27 18.34 -6.13 -2.38
CA LYS A 27 19.48 -6.71 -3.10
C LYS A 27 20.15 -7.83 -2.32
N GLU A 28 20.23 -7.71 -1.00
CA GLU A 28 21.03 -8.60 -0.14
C GLU A 28 20.21 -9.63 0.62
N GLU A 29 18.90 -9.41 0.79
CA GLU A 29 18.01 -10.26 1.55
C GLU A 29 16.95 -10.96 0.68
N LYS A 30 16.61 -12.20 1.05
CA LYS A 30 15.42 -12.86 0.52
C LYS A 30 14.16 -12.19 1.06
N ILE A 31 13.44 -11.51 0.19
CA ILE A 31 12.15 -10.88 0.52
C ILE A 31 11.10 -11.96 0.82
N PRO A 32 10.30 -11.81 1.90
CA PRO A 32 9.19 -12.73 2.16
C PRO A 32 8.16 -12.72 1.04
N ASP A 33 7.79 -13.90 0.56
CA ASP A 33 6.77 -14.04 -0.48
C ASP A 33 5.41 -13.53 0.01
N TYR A 34 4.68 -12.84 -0.88
CA TYR A 34 3.30 -12.48 -0.58
C TYR A 34 2.42 -13.73 -0.51
N PRO A 35 1.47 -13.84 0.45
CA PRO A 35 0.71 -15.06 0.63
C PRO A 35 -0.10 -15.44 -0.62
N GLY A 36 -0.11 -16.74 -0.91
CA GLY A 36 -0.85 -17.33 -2.03
C GLY A 36 -2.37 -17.32 -1.85
N GLY A 37 -3.04 -18.01 -2.77
CA GLY A 37 -4.49 -18.21 -2.74
C GLY A 37 -5.28 -16.90 -2.92
N LEU A 38 -6.36 -16.74 -2.15
CA LEU A 38 -7.24 -15.57 -2.26
C LEU A 38 -6.53 -14.25 -1.93
N ASN A 39 -5.43 -14.28 -1.17
CA ASN A 39 -4.66 -13.08 -0.82
C ASN A 39 -4.05 -12.41 -2.05
N LEU A 40 -3.62 -13.20 -3.05
CA LEU A 40 -2.93 -12.69 -4.24
C LEU A 40 -3.74 -11.64 -5.00
N GLN A 41 -5.07 -11.70 -4.89
CA GLN A 41 -5.98 -10.74 -5.50
C GLN A 41 -5.75 -9.31 -5.02
N HIS A 42 -5.17 -9.13 -3.83
CA HIS A 42 -4.92 -7.83 -3.22
C HIS A 42 -3.44 -7.57 -2.94
N SER A 43 -2.55 -8.19 -3.72
CA SER A 43 -1.09 -8.06 -3.58
C SER A 43 -0.50 -6.74 -4.09
N ILE A 44 -1.32 -5.80 -4.55
CA ILE A 44 -0.89 -4.50 -5.10
C ILE A 44 0.00 -3.75 -4.11
N GLU A 45 -0.36 -3.78 -2.82
CA GLU A 45 0.39 -3.10 -1.75
C GLU A 45 1.83 -3.59 -1.63
N TYR A 46 2.04 -4.88 -1.82
CA TYR A 46 3.36 -5.52 -1.78
C TYR A 46 4.18 -5.17 -3.02
N TRP A 47 3.61 -5.35 -4.22
CA TRP A 47 4.33 -5.10 -5.47
C TRP A 47 4.67 -3.63 -5.66
N LEU A 48 3.76 -2.71 -5.35
CA LEU A 48 4.02 -1.28 -5.44
C LEU A 48 5.11 -0.82 -4.45
N THR A 49 5.12 -1.40 -3.24
CA THR A 49 6.16 -1.10 -2.26
C THR A 49 7.53 -1.60 -2.71
N LEU A 50 7.63 -2.82 -3.25
CA LEU A 50 8.88 -3.33 -3.82
C LEU A 50 9.34 -2.53 -5.03
N ASP A 51 8.41 -2.12 -5.88
CA ASP A 51 8.68 -1.25 -7.03
C ASP A 51 9.34 0.05 -6.56
N LEU A 52 8.72 0.77 -5.63
CA LEU A 52 9.25 2.01 -5.08
C LEU A 52 10.58 1.82 -4.34
N LEU A 53 10.74 0.72 -3.59
CA LEU A 53 12.03 0.39 -2.95
C LEU A 53 13.14 0.17 -3.96
N SER A 54 12.82 -0.47 -5.10
CA SER A 54 13.78 -0.76 -6.17
C SER A 54 14.14 0.44 -7.03
N SER A 55 13.28 1.48 -7.06
CA SER A 55 13.47 2.67 -7.89
C SER A 55 14.76 3.45 -7.60
N ARG A 56 15.37 3.25 -6.42
CA ARG A 56 16.64 3.89 -6.05
C ARG A 56 17.86 3.32 -6.75
N PHE A 57 17.73 2.17 -7.43
CA PHE A 57 18.87 1.49 -8.04
C PHE A 57 18.96 1.79 -9.53
N GLY A 58 20.13 2.27 -9.96
CA GLY A 58 20.38 2.66 -11.36
C GLY A 58 20.49 1.50 -12.36
N ASP A 59 20.56 0.25 -11.90
CA ASP A 59 20.60 -0.97 -12.72
C ASP A 59 19.22 -1.54 -13.04
N ARG A 60 18.14 -0.85 -12.65
CA ARG A 60 16.77 -1.28 -12.86
C ARG A 60 16.39 -1.32 -14.35
N ARG A 61 15.82 -2.44 -14.79
CA ARG A 61 15.30 -2.60 -16.17
C ARG A 61 13.80 -2.27 -16.21
N GLY A 62 13.40 -1.35 -17.07
CA GLY A 62 12.00 -0.96 -17.31
C GLY A 62 11.76 0.55 -17.13
N PRO A 63 10.65 1.09 -17.65
CA PRO A 63 10.30 2.49 -17.45
C PRO A 63 9.98 2.75 -15.98
N CYS A 64 10.76 3.61 -15.33
CA CYS A 64 10.50 4.04 -13.96
C CYS A 64 9.51 5.21 -14.01
N ILE A 65 8.22 4.93 -13.82
CA ILE A 65 7.16 5.95 -13.86
C ILE A 65 7.08 6.71 -12.53
N ALA A 66 7.49 6.08 -11.42
CA ALA A 66 7.57 6.71 -10.11
C ALA A 66 8.90 6.37 -9.42
N VAL A 67 9.55 7.39 -8.86
CA VAL A 67 10.82 7.26 -8.14
C VAL A 67 10.60 7.61 -6.67
N ARG A 68 11.16 6.80 -5.77
CA ARG A 68 11.20 7.12 -4.35
C ARG A 68 12.29 8.14 -4.08
N VAL A 69 11.88 9.32 -3.61
CA VAL A 69 12.76 10.35 -3.06
C VAL A 69 12.89 10.20 -1.53
N MET A 70 13.99 10.73 -0.98
CA MET A 70 14.25 10.73 0.47
C MET A 70 13.80 12.03 1.15
N ASP A 71 13.72 13.13 0.40
CA ASP A 71 13.20 14.41 0.88
C ASP A 71 11.74 14.58 0.44
N SER A 72 10.83 14.80 1.40
CA SER A 72 9.40 14.96 1.11
C SER A 72 9.03 16.27 0.43
N ARG A 73 9.98 17.21 0.29
CA ARG A 73 9.83 18.45 -0.49
C ARG A 73 10.00 18.22 -1.99
N GLU A 74 10.68 17.14 -2.36
CA GLU A 74 10.87 16.73 -3.76
C GLU A 74 9.75 15.78 -4.24
N ALA A 75 8.86 15.36 -3.34
CA ALA A 75 7.82 14.40 -3.64
C ALA A 75 6.58 15.08 -4.25
N ASP A 76 6.15 14.61 -5.41
CA ASP A 76 4.86 15.00 -6.00
C ASP A 76 3.66 14.44 -5.20
N VAL A 77 3.83 13.23 -4.65
CA VAL A 77 2.85 12.53 -3.82
C VAL A 77 3.52 11.73 -2.72
N VAL A 78 2.79 11.47 -1.64
CA VAL A 78 3.27 10.68 -0.50
C VAL A 78 2.58 9.32 -0.47
N PHE A 79 3.30 8.28 -0.88
CA PHE A 79 2.82 6.90 -0.74
C PHE A 79 2.82 6.45 0.73
N VAL A 80 1.71 5.84 1.17
CA VAL A 80 1.49 5.28 2.51
C VAL A 80 1.55 3.74 2.42
N PRO A 81 2.71 3.12 2.76
CA PRO A 81 2.94 1.69 2.56
C PRO A 81 2.35 0.84 3.70
N PHE A 82 1.04 0.96 3.94
CA PHE A 82 0.32 0.06 4.84
C PHE A 82 -0.25 -1.12 4.04
N PHE A 83 0.13 -2.35 4.39
CA PHE A 83 -0.38 -3.58 3.80
C PHE A 83 -1.78 -3.88 4.38
N SER A 84 -2.72 -3.00 4.07
CA SER A 84 -4.05 -2.95 4.68
C SER A 84 -4.92 -4.15 4.29
N SER A 85 -4.72 -4.69 3.09
CA SER A 85 -5.41 -5.89 2.61
C SER A 85 -4.95 -7.12 3.37
N LEU A 86 -3.63 -7.27 3.54
CA LEU A 86 -3.04 -8.35 4.31
C LEU A 86 -3.38 -8.26 5.80
N SER A 87 -3.32 -7.05 6.38
CA SER A 87 -3.71 -6.78 7.76
C SER A 87 -5.16 -7.22 8.01
N TYR A 88 -6.08 -6.87 7.10
CA TYR A 88 -7.47 -7.32 7.21
C TYR A 88 -7.59 -8.86 7.15
N ASN A 89 -6.93 -9.49 6.17
CA ASN A 89 -7.03 -10.94 5.97
C ASN A 89 -6.49 -11.74 7.17
N ARG A 90 -5.40 -11.27 7.80
CA ARG A 90 -4.76 -11.97 8.93
C ARG A 90 -5.35 -11.59 10.28
N HIS A 91 -5.74 -10.34 10.45
CA HIS A 91 -5.93 -9.75 11.78
C HIS A 91 -7.25 -8.98 11.96
N SER A 92 -8.26 -9.21 11.10
CA SER A 92 -9.58 -8.58 11.26
C SER A 92 -10.40 -9.12 12.43
N LYS A 93 -10.18 -10.39 12.81
CA LYS A 93 -10.91 -11.03 13.91
C LYS A 93 -10.38 -10.57 15.27
N VAL A 94 -11.31 -10.34 16.21
CA VAL A 94 -10.97 -10.09 17.61
C VAL A 94 -10.68 -11.44 18.27
N THR A 95 -9.52 -11.56 18.90
CA THR A 95 -9.11 -12.76 19.65
C THR A 95 -9.10 -12.45 21.14
N PRO A 96 -9.92 -13.13 21.97
CA PRO A 96 -9.86 -12.95 23.42
C PRO A 96 -8.44 -13.13 23.98
N PRO A 97 -7.99 -12.32 24.96
CA PRO A 97 -8.76 -11.35 25.75
C PRO A 97 -8.81 -9.93 25.13
N MET A 98 -8.31 -9.74 23.91
CA MET A 98 -8.31 -8.41 23.27
C MET A 98 -9.75 -7.93 23.00
N LYS A 99 -9.98 -6.62 23.16
CA LYS A 99 -11.29 -5.98 22.89
C LYS A 99 -11.44 -5.50 21.46
N GLU A 100 -10.33 -5.32 20.76
CA GLU A 100 -10.27 -4.94 19.35
C GLU A 100 -9.29 -5.82 18.60
N SER A 101 -9.45 -5.89 17.28
CA SER A 101 -8.57 -6.67 16.42
C SER A 101 -7.30 -5.89 16.11
N THR A 102 -6.17 -6.57 15.89
CA THR A 102 -4.91 -5.90 15.54
C THR A 102 -5.05 -5.07 14.27
N ASN A 103 -5.88 -5.50 13.31
CA ASN A 103 -6.17 -4.70 12.11
C ASN A 103 -6.80 -3.33 12.43
N LYS A 104 -7.75 -3.29 13.38
CA LYS A 104 -8.37 -2.03 13.82
C LYS A 104 -7.37 -1.15 14.57
N MET A 105 -6.57 -1.76 15.45
CA MET A 105 -5.51 -1.08 16.17
C MET A 105 -4.51 -0.41 15.22
N LEU A 106 -4.01 -1.16 14.21
CA LEU A 106 -3.08 -0.64 13.20
C LEU A 106 -3.70 0.50 12.38
N GLN A 107 -4.97 0.39 11.98
CA GLN A 107 -5.66 1.49 11.29
C GLN A 107 -5.73 2.76 12.14
N ASN A 108 -6.00 2.64 13.45
CA ASN A 108 -6.02 3.80 14.34
C ASN A 108 -4.62 4.41 14.51
N LYS A 109 -3.59 3.57 14.70
CA LYS A 109 -2.19 4.03 14.74
C LYS A 109 -1.78 4.73 13.45
N LEU A 110 -2.18 4.21 12.30
CA LEU A 110 -1.87 4.81 11.00
C LEU A 110 -2.46 6.23 10.90
N VAL A 111 -3.72 6.41 11.28
CA VAL A 111 -4.36 7.74 11.25
C VAL A 111 -3.60 8.71 12.16
N GLN A 112 -3.26 8.29 13.37
CA GLN A 112 -2.49 9.12 14.31
C GLN A 112 -1.12 9.49 13.75
N PHE A 113 -0.42 8.50 13.17
CA PHE A 113 0.87 8.71 12.52
C PHE A 113 0.74 9.76 11.43
N LEU A 114 -0.16 9.56 10.46
CA LEU A 114 -0.31 10.44 9.29
C LEU A 114 -0.64 11.87 9.71
N VAL A 115 -1.64 12.06 10.57
CA VAL A 115 -2.08 13.41 11.00
C VAL A 115 -0.99 14.19 11.73
N SER A 116 -0.03 13.49 12.36
CA SER A 116 1.10 14.13 13.04
C SER A 116 2.21 14.63 12.10
N GLN A 117 2.29 14.12 10.87
CA GLN A 117 3.37 14.43 9.91
C GLN A 117 3.27 15.84 9.33
N GLU A 118 4.41 16.40 8.94
CA GLU A 118 4.46 17.73 8.31
C GLU A 118 3.82 17.75 6.92
N GLU A 119 4.01 16.70 6.12
CA GLU A 119 3.41 16.60 4.79
C GLU A 119 1.89 16.56 4.90
N TRP A 120 1.35 15.87 5.90
CA TRP A 120 -0.10 15.87 6.16
C TRP A 120 -0.60 17.26 6.54
N LYS A 121 0.10 17.96 7.45
CA LYS A 121 -0.26 19.33 7.85
C LYS A 121 -0.22 20.29 6.66
N ARG A 122 0.68 20.07 5.70
CA ARG A 122 0.83 20.88 4.48
C ARG A 122 -0.32 20.68 3.49
N SER A 123 -0.70 19.44 3.21
CA SER A 123 -1.68 19.13 2.14
C SER A 123 -3.10 18.86 2.64
N GLY A 124 -3.25 18.55 3.93
CA GLY A 124 -4.48 18.00 4.50
C GLY A 124 -4.75 16.55 4.09
N GLY A 125 -3.73 15.81 3.68
CA GLY A 125 -3.86 14.42 3.23
C GLY A 125 -4.12 14.24 1.73
N ARG A 126 -4.25 15.34 0.96
CA ARG A 126 -4.69 15.29 -0.45
C ARG A 126 -3.65 14.75 -1.43
N ASP A 127 -2.38 14.83 -1.08
CA ASP A 127 -1.26 14.28 -1.83
C ASP A 127 -0.86 12.88 -1.32
N HIS A 128 -1.60 12.31 -0.36
CA HIS A 128 -1.32 10.98 0.18
C HIS A 128 -2.03 9.89 -0.62
N VAL A 129 -1.25 8.92 -1.07
CA VAL A 129 -1.76 7.71 -1.76
C VAL A 129 -1.82 6.57 -0.75
N VAL A 130 -3.03 6.13 -0.42
CA VAL A 130 -3.32 5.14 0.62
C VAL A 130 -3.83 3.84 0.01
N MET A 131 -3.20 2.72 0.40
CA MET A 131 -3.63 1.39 -0.01
C MET A 131 -4.93 1.00 0.72
N ALA A 132 -6.01 0.76 -0.05
CA ALA A 132 -7.29 0.27 0.45
C ALA A 132 -7.93 -0.74 -0.53
N HIS A 133 -7.09 -1.56 -1.17
CA HIS A 133 -7.47 -2.35 -2.34
C HIS A 133 -8.47 -3.46 -2.00
N HIS A 134 -8.31 -4.19 -0.89
CA HIS A 134 -9.37 -5.09 -0.43
C HIS A 134 -10.59 -4.26 0.00
N PRO A 135 -11.82 -4.55 -0.46
CA PRO A 135 -13.00 -3.73 -0.14
C PRO A 135 -13.39 -3.63 1.36
N ASN A 136 -12.79 -4.46 2.22
CA ASN A 136 -12.97 -4.46 3.67
C ASN A 136 -11.70 -4.02 4.41
N SER A 137 -10.62 -3.73 3.68
CA SER A 137 -9.49 -3.04 4.28
C SER A 137 -9.90 -1.61 4.65
N MET A 138 -9.21 -1.03 5.63
CA MET A 138 -9.40 0.37 6.01
C MET A 138 -10.79 0.76 6.53
N LEU A 139 -11.66 -0.17 6.94
CA LEU A 139 -13.03 0.14 7.40
C LEU A 139 -13.09 1.18 8.54
N ASP A 140 -12.14 1.17 9.46
CA ASP A 140 -12.08 2.08 10.63
C ASP A 140 -11.34 3.40 10.35
N ALA A 141 -10.47 3.42 9.33
CA ALA A 141 -9.63 4.57 9.00
C ALA A 141 -10.08 5.36 7.76
N ARG A 142 -10.73 4.72 6.77
CA ARG A 142 -11.04 5.33 5.46
C ARG A 142 -11.86 6.62 5.56
N MET A 143 -12.78 6.70 6.52
CA MET A 143 -13.59 7.91 6.73
C MET A 143 -12.76 9.06 7.30
N LYS A 144 -11.71 8.77 8.07
CA LYS A 144 -10.79 9.75 8.65
C LYS A 144 -9.73 10.22 7.64
N LEU A 145 -9.42 9.35 6.68
CA LEU A 145 -8.44 9.59 5.61
C LEU A 145 -9.10 9.95 4.28
N TRP A 146 -10.37 10.38 4.28
CA TRP A 146 -11.14 10.63 3.06
C TRP A 146 -10.53 11.63 2.06
N PRO A 147 -9.71 12.64 2.46
CA PRO A 147 -9.08 13.54 1.49
C PRO A 147 -8.00 12.85 0.64
N CYS A 148 -7.50 11.68 1.07
CA CYS A 148 -6.47 10.95 0.39
C CYS A 148 -6.93 10.37 -0.95
N VAL A 149 -5.96 10.06 -1.80
CA VAL A 149 -6.12 9.22 -2.98
C VAL A 149 -6.06 7.77 -2.53
N PHE A 150 -7.16 7.04 -2.68
CA PHE A 150 -7.20 5.61 -2.39
C PHE A 150 -6.87 4.78 -3.63
N ILE A 151 -6.08 3.73 -3.44
CA ILE A 151 -5.98 2.62 -4.40
C ILE A 151 -6.99 1.56 -4.00
N LEU A 152 -8.00 1.38 -4.85
CA LEU A 152 -9.19 0.55 -4.63
C LEU A 152 -9.30 -0.54 -5.68
N SER A 153 -10.09 -1.58 -5.42
CA SER A 153 -10.45 -2.59 -6.42
C SER A 153 -11.74 -2.26 -7.17
N ASP A 154 -12.66 -1.57 -6.50
CA ASP A 154 -13.92 -1.07 -7.03
C ASP A 154 -14.46 0.05 -6.13
N PHE A 155 -15.47 0.79 -6.60
CA PHE A 155 -16.15 1.85 -5.83
C PHE A 155 -17.37 1.35 -5.06
N GLY A 156 -17.72 0.07 -5.14
CA GLY A 156 -19.03 -0.45 -4.72
C GLY A 156 -19.31 -0.39 -3.22
N ARG A 157 -18.27 -0.26 -2.37
CA ARG A 157 -18.39 -0.29 -0.90
C ARG A 157 -18.16 1.06 -0.21
N TYR A 158 -18.12 2.15 -0.97
CA TYR A 158 -17.73 3.46 -0.47
C TYR A 158 -18.80 4.51 -0.81
N PRO A 159 -19.14 5.40 0.13
CA PRO A 159 -19.91 6.60 -0.22
C PRO A 159 -19.14 7.42 -1.28
N PRO A 160 -19.81 8.01 -2.29
CA PRO A 160 -19.14 8.80 -3.33
C PRO A 160 -18.32 10.00 -2.81
N THR A 161 -18.67 10.51 -1.62
CA THR A 161 -17.93 11.58 -0.93
C THR A 161 -16.59 11.11 -0.36
N ILE A 162 -16.39 9.80 -0.21
CA ILE A 162 -15.19 9.19 0.38
C ILE A 162 -14.32 8.57 -0.72
N ALA A 163 -14.94 7.91 -1.69
CA ALA A 163 -14.24 7.39 -2.84
C ALA A 163 -14.99 7.68 -4.15
N ASN A 164 -14.28 8.19 -5.15
CA ASN A 164 -14.83 8.54 -6.45
C ASN A 164 -13.76 8.54 -7.56
N VAL A 165 -14.24 8.56 -8.81
CA VAL A 165 -13.42 8.52 -10.02
C VAL A 165 -12.58 9.77 -10.26
N GLU A 166 -12.87 10.89 -9.58
CA GLU A 166 -12.15 12.15 -9.78
C GLU A 166 -10.81 12.14 -9.04
N LYS A 167 -10.71 11.41 -7.93
CA LYS A 167 -9.51 11.40 -7.09
C LYS A 167 -8.87 10.02 -6.91
N ASP A 168 -9.64 8.93 -6.93
CA ASP A 168 -9.14 7.61 -6.54
C ASP A 168 -8.77 6.74 -7.74
N ILE A 169 -7.88 5.78 -7.48
CA ILE A 169 -7.30 4.91 -8.50
C ILE A 169 -7.89 3.51 -8.33
N ILE A 170 -8.41 2.95 -9.43
CA ILE A 170 -8.78 1.54 -9.47
C ILE A 170 -7.57 0.72 -9.94
N ALA A 171 -7.06 -0.12 -9.04
CA ALA A 171 -6.22 -1.25 -9.42
C ALA A 171 -7.14 -2.47 -9.57
N PRO A 172 -7.20 -3.12 -10.74
CA PRO A 172 -8.10 -4.24 -10.94
C PRO A 172 -7.63 -5.50 -10.19
N TYR A 173 -8.59 -6.36 -9.81
CA TYR A 173 -8.28 -7.67 -9.24
C TYR A 173 -7.39 -8.49 -10.18
N LYS A 174 -6.46 -9.27 -9.60
CA LYS A 174 -5.55 -10.15 -10.37
C LYS A 174 -6.29 -11.07 -11.35
N HIS A 175 -7.47 -11.58 -10.99
CA HIS A 175 -8.22 -12.52 -11.84
C HIS A 175 -8.97 -11.84 -13.00
N VAL A 176 -9.10 -10.50 -12.99
CA VAL A 176 -9.81 -9.72 -14.02
C VAL A 176 -8.86 -9.31 -15.16
N VAL A 177 -7.56 -9.22 -14.88
CA VAL A 177 -6.55 -8.82 -15.87
C VAL A 177 -5.75 -10.03 -16.32
N ARG A 178 -5.51 -10.12 -17.63
CA ARG A 178 -4.60 -11.12 -18.17
C ARG A 178 -3.17 -10.79 -17.73
N THR A 179 -2.40 -11.81 -17.38
CA THR A 179 -0.94 -11.70 -17.26
C THR A 179 -0.37 -11.18 -18.57
N PHE A 180 0.64 -10.31 -18.50
CA PHE A 180 1.33 -9.82 -19.69
C PHE A 180 2.01 -11.00 -20.41
N GLU A 181 2.21 -10.93 -21.72
CA GLU A 181 2.75 -12.06 -22.51
C GLU A 181 4.14 -12.54 -22.03
N ASN A 182 4.87 -11.68 -21.32
CA ASN A 182 6.18 -11.96 -20.72
C ASN A 182 6.15 -12.14 -19.19
N ASP A 183 4.98 -12.16 -18.55
CA ASP A 183 4.87 -12.45 -17.12
C ASP A 183 5.05 -13.96 -16.93
N SER A 184 6.29 -14.39 -16.66
CA SER A 184 6.51 -15.71 -16.06
C SER A 184 5.83 -15.74 -14.68
N SER A 185 5.28 -16.89 -14.26
CA SER A 185 4.50 -17.04 -13.01
C SER A 185 5.23 -16.63 -11.72
N ALA A 186 6.51 -16.27 -11.81
CA ALA A 186 7.39 -15.80 -10.75
C ALA A 186 7.78 -14.31 -10.88
N GLN A 187 7.27 -13.55 -11.85
CA GLN A 187 7.59 -12.14 -12.05
C GLN A 187 6.39 -11.21 -11.73
N PRO A 188 6.66 -9.98 -11.25
CA PRO A 188 5.62 -9.02 -10.92
C PRO A 188 4.80 -8.71 -12.17
N VAL A 189 3.46 -8.70 -12.03
CA VAL A 189 2.60 -8.07 -13.03
C VAL A 189 3.05 -6.62 -13.12
N ALA A 190 3.52 -6.21 -14.31
CA ALA A 190 3.69 -4.80 -14.60
C ALA A 190 2.32 -4.13 -14.40
N ILE A 191 2.17 -3.40 -13.29
CA ILE A 191 1.00 -2.55 -13.09
C ILE A 191 1.19 -1.40 -14.06
N ASN A 192 0.78 -1.61 -15.32
CA ASN A 192 0.45 -0.52 -16.20
C ASN A 192 -0.74 0.19 -15.55
N CYS A 193 -0.45 1.14 -14.67
CA CYS A 193 -1.41 2.15 -14.29
C CYS A 193 -1.87 2.77 -15.60
N VAL A 194 -3.06 2.39 -16.05
CA VAL A 194 -3.80 3.16 -17.04
C VAL A 194 -4.22 4.43 -16.30
N ALA A 195 -3.26 5.32 -16.07
CA ALA A 195 -3.53 6.71 -15.78
C ALA A 195 -4.10 7.26 -17.07
N LYS A 196 -5.43 7.40 -17.12
CA LYS A 196 -6.07 8.21 -18.13
C LYS A 196 -5.42 9.59 -17.99
N LYS A 197 -4.64 10.00 -19.00
CA LYS A 197 -4.10 11.35 -19.13
C LYS A 197 -5.28 12.31 -18.95
N PHE A 198 -5.24 13.17 -17.93
CA PHE A 198 -6.04 14.38 -17.92
C PHE A 198 -5.42 15.38 -18.90
#